data_AF-A0A7X8AYW5-F1
#
_entry.id   AF-A0A7X8AYW5-F1
#
_cell.length_a   1.000
_cell.length_b   1.000
_cell.length_c   1.000
_cell.angle_alpha   90.00
_cell.angle_beta   90.00
_cell.angle_gamma   90.00
#
_symmetry.space_group_name_H-M   'P 1'
#
loop_
_entity.id
_entity.type
_entity.pdbx_description
1 polymer ?
#
loop_
_entity_poly.entity_id
_entity_poly.type
_entity_poly.pdbx_seq_one_letter_code
_entity_poly.pdbx_strand_id
1 'polypeptide(L)'
;EITEKVSDHYLLDFKLAEKLKRKVVVEKEATVEDILGFEVTVTYDELLSVIDDSVDHLAKLLADKVKSLNNKAPQAVMLIGGGSLTPMIEEKLANYLQLPANRVAVRGSEAIQVVANKEAIPRGPEFVTPIGIAISATENPFHYVNVFVNDKPTYLFTMDEQTIGDCLIQAGIDLNDYYGKIGLAYFVKVNGEQITIPGVRGEAPKITLNGQPASVDDNVKENDRIHIEKGKDGTSPHITISDLVGEIEPVECYINDEKIAIEPRYLVNGKPVQPDYRINDNDDIVVSIPETYGQLLNELDIDERHLYHFVIYVNGRPLEFENARSKLIVNGKPASLSQPIRKGDKVEIVPSEPITVKKVLQKLEKPRQYSIDVTFNNLPVTLTQPLVTVKRNDKELHDDDVVQANDRLTIEENKRKDFIYQDIFRYVDLDVSQRSGNYEVLLNGQPANFHHVIRDGDALSIKFK
;
A
#
# COMPACT_ATOMS: atom_id res chain seq x y z
N GLU A 1 15.97 -67.58 -16.33
CA GLU A 1 15.05 -68.14 -15.33
C GLU A 1 14.58 -69.57 -15.64
N ILE A 2 13.62 -69.81 -16.57
CA ILE A 2 13.11 -71.17 -16.83
C ILE A 2 14.20 -72.15 -17.30
N THR A 3 15.00 -71.74 -18.27
CA THR A 3 16.10 -72.56 -18.80
C THR A 3 17.22 -72.74 -17.79
N GLU A 4 17.47 -71.76 -16.93
CA GLU A 4 18.46 -71.87 -15.86
C GLU A 4 18.05 -72.94 -14.86
N LYS A 5 16.75 -73.04 -14.52
CA LYS A 5 16.26 -74.14 -13.67
C LYS A 5 16.50 -75.51 -14.27
N VAL A 6 16.30 -75.66 -15.57
CA VAL A 6 16.63 -76.90 -16.29
C VAL A 6 18.14 -77.15 -16.28
N SER A 7 18.94 -76.11 -16.49
CA SER A 7 20.41 -76.14 -16.43
C SER A 7 20.92 -76.62 -15.08
N ASP A 8 20.43 -76.01 -14.00
CA ASP A 8 20.85 -76.28 -12.63
C ASP A 8 20.41 -77.68 -12.18
N HIS A 9 19.18 -78.08 -12.53
CA HIS A 9 18.62 -79.37 -12.10
C HIS A 9 19.31 -80.57 -12.77
N TYR A 10 19.58 -80.47 -14.08
CA TYR A 10 20.19 -81.56 -14.86
C TYR A 10 21.69 -81.38 -15.08
N LEU A 11 22.33 -80.39 -14.44
CA LEU A 11 23.75 -80.07 -14.58
C LEU A 11 24.17 -79.93 -16.05
N LEU A 12 23.39 -79.18 -16.83
CA LEU A 12 23.64 -78.92 -18.24
C LEU A 12 24.24 -77.53 -18.41
N ASP A 13 24.99 -77.31 -19.49
CA ASP A 13 25.23 -75.94 -19.95
C ASP A 13 23.91 -75.32 -20.45
N PHE A 14 23.84 -73.98 -20.44
CA PHE A 14 22.60 -73.27 -20.78
C PHE A 14 22.08 -73.58 -22.20
N LYS A 15 22.97 -73.77 -23.18
CA LYS A 15 22.57 -74.03 -24.58
C LYS A 15 21.99 -75.44 -24.71
N LEU A 16 22.60 -76.42 -24.04
CA LEU A 16 22.11 -77.79 -23.96
C LEU A 16 20.79 -77.86 -23.19
N ALA A 17 20.67 -77.13 -22.08
CA ALA A 17 19.42 -77.01 -21.33
C ALA A 17 18.27 -76.43 -22.18
N GLU A 18 18.54 -75.36 -22.94
CA GLU A 18 17.54 -74.78 -23.84
C GLU A 18 17.14 -75.77 -24.94
N LYS A 19 18.13 -76.45 -25.53
CA LYS A 19 17.90 -77.45 -26.58
C LYS A 19 17.10 -78.64 -26.05
N LEU A 20 17.44 -79.16 -24.88
CA LEU A 20 16.71 -80.23 -24.20
C LEU A 20 15.27 -79.78 -23.95
N LYS A 21 15.06 -78.66 -23.25
CA LYS A 21 13.73 -78.13 -22.93
C LYS A 21 12.86 -78.03 -24.19
N ARG A 22 13.36 -77.40 -25.25
CA ARG A 22 12.63 -77.27 -26.52
C ARG A 22 12.32 -78.63 -27.15
N LYS A 23 13.28 -79.56 -27.13
CA LYS A 23 13.12 -80.89 -27.71
C LYS A 23 12.08 -81.71 -26.95
N VAL A 24 12.13 -81.73 -25.62
CA VAL A 24 11.15 -82.42 -24.76
C VAL A 24 9.73 -81.86 -24.95
N VAL A 25 9.57 -80.53 -25.12
CA VAL A 25 8.24 -79.93 -25.36
C VAL A 25 7.60 -80.45 -26.66
N VAL A 26 8.42 -80.66 -27.70
CA VAL A 26 7.98 -81.11 -29.03
C VAL A 26 7.86 -82.64 -29.10
N GLU A 27 8.89 -83.36 -28.69
CA GLU A 27 9.04 -84.81 -28.86
C GLU A 27 8.56 -85.62 -27.65
N LYS A 28 8.15 -84.95 -26.56
CA LYS A 28 7.70 -85.52 -25.26
C LYS A 28 8.77 -86.19 -24.41
N GLU A 29 9.91 -86.52 -24.99
CA GLU A 29 11.07 -87.08 -24.30
C GLU A 29 12.36 -86.71 -25.06
N ALA A 30 13.46 -86.52 -24.34
CA ALA A 30 14.77 -86.37 -24.95
C ALA A 30 15.90 -86.78 -24.01
N THR A 31 16.96 -87.36 -24.59
CA THR A 31 18.21 -87.69 -23.88
C THR A 31 19.29 -86.65 -24.17
N VAL A 32 20.07 -86.32 -23.15
CA VAL A 32 21.23 -85.40 -23.23
C VAL A 32 22.34 -85.87 -22.30
N GLU A 33 23.59 -85.53 -22.62
CA GLU A 33 24.76 -85.77 -21.75
C GLU A 33 24.99 -84.54 -20.86
N ASP A 34 25.19 -84.75 -19.56
CA ASP A 34 25.49 -83.69 -18.60
C ASP A 34 26.96 -83.24 -18.64
N ILE A 35 27.31 -82.19 -17.89
CA ILE A 35 28.69 -81.67 -17.85
C ILE A 35 29.71 -82.67 -17.26
N LEU A 36 29.25 -83.74 -16.63
CA LEU A 36 30.08 -84.79 -16.02
C LEU A 36 30.21 -86.03 -16.93
N GLY A 37 29.51 -86.05 -18.06
CA GLY A 37 29.55 -87.12 -19.06
C GLY A 37 28.50 -88.22 -18.86
N PHE A 38 27.46 -87.99 -18.04
CA PHE A 38 26.38 -88.96 -17.84
C PHE A 38 25.19 -88.65 -18.74
N GLU A 39 24.62 -89.69 -19.38
CA GLU A 39 23.37 -89.55 -20.13
C GLU A 39 22.17 -89.46 -19.18
N VAL A 40 21.33 -88.46 -19.41
CA VAL A 40 20.07 -88.23 -18.71
C VAL A 40 18.95 -88.18 -19.73
N THR A 41 17.94 -89.02 -19.55
CA THR A 41 16.70 -88.98 -20.32
C THR A 41 15.64 -88.22 -19.52
N VAL A 42 15.03 -87.21 -20.14
CA VAL A 42 14.04 -86.34 -19.51
C VAL A 42 12.73 -86.44 -20.27
N THR A 43 11.67 -86.78 -19.54
CA THR A 43 10.29 -86.80 -20.05
C THR A 43 9.61 -85.44 -19.89
N TYR A 44 8.50 -85.24 -20.61
CA TYR A 44 7.71 -84.01 -20.52
C TYR A 44 7.20 -83.74 -19.10
N ASP A 45 6.71 -84.77 -18.40
CA ASP A 45 6.19 -84.62 -17.04
C ASP A 45 7.29 -84.27 -16.03
N GLU A 46 8.48 -84.87 -16.17
CA GLU A 46 9.65 -84.49 -15.37
C GLU A 46 10.07 -83.04 -15.64
N LEU A 47 10.13 -82.63 -16.91
CA LEU A 47 10.42 -81.24 -17.27
C LEU A 47 9.41 -80.28 -16.64
N LEU A 48 8.11 -80.59 -16.71
CA LEU A 48 7.07 -79.77 -16.09
C LEU A 48 7.28 -79.61 -14.60
N SER A 49 7.59 -80.71 -13.89
CA SER A 49 7.82 -80.69 -12.45
C SER A 49 9.00 -79.80 -12.05
N VAL A 50 10.05 -79.75 -12.88
CA VAL A 50 11.25 -78.93 -12.65
C VAL A 50 10.98 -77.45 -12.85
N ILE A 51 10.15 -77.09 -13.83
CA ILE A 51 9.90 -75.68 -14.19
C ILE A 51 8.67 -75.08 -13.51
N ASP A 52 7.78 -75.90 -12.91
CA ASP A 52 6.44 -75.47 -12.46
C ASP A 52 6.48 -74.22 -11.58
N ASP A 53 7.27 -74.24 -10.50
CA ASP A 53 7.41 -73.12 -9.55
C ASP A 53 7.86 -71.83 -10.24
N SER A 54 8.75 -71.95 -11.22
CA SER A 54 9.31 -70.78 -11.92
C SER A 54 8.35 -70.24 -12.96
N VAL A 55 7.58 -71.10 -13.63
CA VAL A 55 6.49 -70.68 -14.53
C VAL A 55 5.36 -70.05 -13.71
N ASP A 56 5.03 -70.60 -12.54
CA ASP A 56 4.02 -70.05 -11.62
C ASP A 56 4.40 -68.67 -11.10
N HIS A 57 5.64 -68.51 -10.66
CA HIS A 57 6.18 -67.23 -10.24
C HIS A 57 6.09 -66.19 -11.36
N LEU A 58 6.53 -66.55 -12.57
CA LEU A 58 6.46 -65.68 -13.75
C LEU A 58 5.01 -65.29 -14.09
N ALA A 59 4.09 -66.25 -14.09
CA ALA A 59 2.67 -66.00 -14.38
C ALA A 59 2.07 -65.02 -13.38
N LYS A 60 2.38 -65.16 -12.09
CA LYS A 60 1.95 -64.24 -11.04
C LYS A 60 2.49 -62.82 -11.25
N LEU A 61 3.80 -62.69 -11.50
CA LEU A 61 4.42 -61.38 -11.76
C LEU A 61 3.79 -60.68 -12.97
N LEU A 62 3.54 -61.42 -14.06
CA LEU A 62 2.87 -60.89 -15.24
C LEU A 62 1.44 -60.45 -14.91
N ALA A 63 0.66 -61.26 -14.19
CA ALA A 63 -0.70 -60.93 -13.80
C ALA A 63 -0.78 -59.68 -12.92
N ASP A 64 0.10 -59.57 -11.93
CA ASP A 64 0.18 -58.42 -11.03
C ASP A 64 0.55 -57.15 -11.81
N LYS A 65 1.53 -57.25 -12.73
CA LYS A 65 1.92 -56.12 -13.57
C LYS A 65 0.78 -55.67 -14.48
N VAL A 66 0.09 -56.62 -15.14
CA VAL A 66 -1.08 -56.33 -15.99
C VAL A 66 -2.18 -55.61 -15.20
N LYS A 67 -2.53 -56.10 -13.99
CA LYS A 67 -3.54 -55.46 -13.14
C LYS A 67 -3.11 -54.06 -12.70
N SER A 68 -1.83 -53.87 -12.38
CA SER A 68 -1.30 -52.55 -11.98
C SER A 68 -1.38 -51.51 -13.10
N LEU A 69 -1.16 -51.91 -14.36
CA LEU A 69 -1.19 -51.00 -15.50
C LEU A 69 -2.62 -50.71 -15.98
N ASN A 70 -3.51 -51.72 -15.93
CA ASN A 70 -4.87 -51.60 -16.43
C ASN A 70 -5.91 -51.21 -15.37
N ASN A 71 -5.50 -51.08 -14.09
CA ASN A 71 -6.36 -50.91 -12.90
C ASN A 71 -7.40 -52.05 -12.67
N LYS A 72 -7.47 -53.04 -13.57
CA LYS A 72 -8.33 -54.23 -13.50
C LYS A 72 -7.80 -55.32 -14.43
N ALA A 73 -8.31 -56.54 -14.27
CA ALA A 73 -8.02 -57.62 -15.22
C ALA A 73 -8.57 -57.29 -16.63
N PRO A 74 -7.81 -57.57 -17.71
CA PRO A 74 -8.27 -57.36 -19.08
C PRO A 74 -9.33 -58.41 -19.48
N GLN A 75 -10.03 -58.20 -20.59
CA GLN A 75 -11.02 -59.17 -21.08
C GLN A 75 -10.40 -60.37 -21.81
N ALA A 76 -9.19 -60.20 -22.32
CA ALA A 76 -8.40 -61.24 -22.98
C ALA A 76 -6.92 -60.84 -22.93
N VAL A 77 -6.03 -61.83 -23.04
CA VAL A 77 -4.59 -61.63 -23.14
C VAL A 77 -4.08 -62.40 -24.36
N MET A 78 -3.34 -61.70 -25.21
CA MET A 78 -2.62 -62.31 -26.33
C MET A 78 -1.15 -62.41 -25.94
N LEU A 79 -0.62 -63.62 -25.92
CA LEU A 79 0.79 -63.86 -25.66
C LEU A 79 1.55 -63.95 -26.99
N ILE A 80 2.65 -63.22 -27.07
CA ILE A 80 3.54 -63.16 -28.23
C ILE A 80 4.99 -63.32 -27.78
N GLY A 81 5.91 -63.51 -28.72
CA GLY A 81 7.31 -63.80 -28.43
C GLY A 81 7.58 -65.28 -28.13
N GLY A 82 8.82 -65.73 -28.30
CA GLY A 82 9.17 -67.15 -28.10
C GLY A 82 8.91 -67.66 -26.67
N GLY A 83 8.99 -66.78 -25.67
CA GLY A 83 8.69 -67.12 -24.26
C GLY A 83 7.24 -67.52 -24.02
N SER A 84 6.30 -67.11 -24.87
CA SER A 84 4.89 -67.49 -24.76
C SER A 84 4.64 -68.98 -25.01
N LEU A 85 5.61 -69.68 -25.61
CA LEU A 85 5.57 -71.13 -25.86
C LEU A 85 6.05 -71.95 -24.65
N THR A 86 6.36 -71.30 -23.52
CA THR A 86 6.70 -71.98 -22.27
C THR A 86 5.49 -72.80 -21.81
N PRO A 87 5.64 -74.11 -21.51
CA PRO A 87 4.52 -74.93 -21.05
C PRO A 87 3.80 -74.33 -19.84
N MET A 88 2.49 -74.53 -19.76
CA MET A 88 1.61 -74.11 -18.65
C MET A 88 1.46 -72.60 -18.44
N ILE A 89 2.19 -71.74 -19.16
CA ILE A 89 2.13 -70.29 -18.94
C ILE A 89 0.75 -69.69 -19.22
N GLU A 90 0.05 -70.16 -20.26
CA GLU A 90 -1.31 -69.71 -20.61
C GLU A 90 -2.31 -70.03 -19.49
N GLU A 91 -2.27 -71.26 -18.98
CA GLU A 91 -3.17 -71.74 -17.92
C GLU A 91 -2.91 -71.01 -16.60
N LYS A 92 -1.65 -70.96 -16.15
CA LYS A 92 -1.28 -70.30 -14.90
C LYS A 92 -1.60 -68.81 -14.94
N LEU A 93 -1.35 -68.15 -16.07
CA LEU A 93 -1.69 -66.73 -16.23
C LEU A 93 -3.21 -66.49 -16.26
N ALA A 94 -3.98 -67.37 -16.91
CA ALA A 94 -5.44 -67.31 -16.89
C ALA A 94 -5.99 -67.42 -15.45
N ASN A 95 -5.43 -68.34 -14.65
CA ASN A 95 -5.81 -68.51 -13.25
C ASN A 95 -5.53 -67.24 -12.41
N TYR A 96 -4.32 -66.68 -12.50
CA TYR A 96 -3.98 -65.46 -11.75
C TYR A 96 -4.77 -64.22 -12.19
N LEU A 97 -5.11 -64.12 -13.47
CA LEU A 97 -5.96 -63.04 -14.00
C LEU A 97 -7.46 -63.30 -13.80
N GLN A 98 -7.85 -64.48 -13.29
CA GLN A 98 -9.24 -64.92 -13.15
C GLN A 98 -10.01 -64.87 -14.48
N LEU A 99 -9.34 -65.32 -15.55
CA LEU A 99 -9.91 -65.39 -16.88
C LEU A 99 -10.23 -66.82 -17.28
N PRO A 100 -11.30 -67.05 -18.06
CA PRO A 100 -11.51 -68.33 -18.73
C PRO A 100 -10.29 -68.72 -19.57
N ALA A 101 -9.92 -70.01 -19.58
CA ALA A 101 -8.73 -70.50 -20.29
C ALA A 101 -8.69 -70.10 -21.77
N ASN A 102 -9.86 -70.00 -22.44
CA ASN A 102 -9.94 -69.58 -23.84
C ASN A 102 -9.74 -68.06 -24.08
N ARG A 103 -9.50 -67.27 -23.03
CA ARG A 103 -9.25 -65.82 -23.09
C ARG A 103 -7.78 -65.45 -22.93
N VAL A 104 -6.91 -66.41 -22.64
CA VAL A 104 -5.45 -66.24 -22.69
C VAL A 104 -4.95 -67.14 -23.79
N ALA A 105 -4.35 -66.57 -24.84
CA ALA A 105 -3.95 -67.35 -26.01
C ALA A 105 -2.66 -66.84 -26.65
N VAL A 106 -1.80 -67.76 -27.06
CA VAL A 106 -0.67 -67.46 -27.94
C VAL A 106 -1.15 -67.01 -29.32
N ARG A 107 -0.51 -65.99 -29.88
CA ARG A 107 -0.76 -65.49 -31.25
C ARG A 107 0.54 -65.40 -32.02
N GLY A 108 0.56 -66.02 -33.20
CA GLY A 108 1.68 -65.94 -34.14
C GLY A 108 1.48 -64.91 -35.25
N SER A 109 2.52 -64.75 -36.06
CA SER A 109 2.56 -63.89 -37.26
C SER A 109 1.41 -64.19 -38.23
N GLU A 110 0.90 -65.42 -38.26
CA GLU A 110 -0.25 -65.83 -39.07
C GLU A 110 -1.56 -65.09 -38.75
N ALA A 111 -1.70 -64.53 -37.54
CA ALA A 111 -2.87 -63.75 -37.14
C ALA A 111 -2.87 -62.32 -37.71
N ILE A 112 -1.74 -61.84 -38.24
CA ILE A 112 -1.60 -60.47 -38.76
C ILE A 112 -2.23 -60.39 -40.17
N GLN A 113 -3.21 -59.50 -40.36
CA GLN A 113 -3.97 -59.42 -41.62
C GLN A 113 -3.31 -58.57 -42.70
N VAL A 114 -2.53 -57.55 -42.31
CA VAL A 114 -2.11 -56.42 -43.17
C VAL A 114 -0.89 -56.73 -44.06
N VAL A 115 -0.32 -57.93 -43.98
CA VAL A 115 0.94 -58.25 -44.65
C VAL A 115 0.73 -59.01 -45.97
N ALA A 116 1.30 -58.49 -47.06
CA ALA A 116 1.37 -59.17 -48.36
C ALA A 116 2.38 -60.33 -48.33
N ASN A 117 2.16 -61.39 -49.13
CA ASN A 117 3.01 -62.60 -49.17
C ASN A 117 3.23 -63.28 -47.80
N LYS A 118 2.13 -63.57 -47.09
CA LYS A 118 2.17 -64.25 -45.78
C LYS A 118 2.94 -65.58 -45.78
N GLU A 119 2.99 -66.27 -46.91
CA GLU A 119 3.71 -67.55 -47.05
C GLU A 119 5.22 -67.42 -46.93
N ALA A 120 5.78 -66.23 -47.20
CA ALA A 120 7.22 -65.96 -47.07
C ALA A 120 7.65 -65.66 -45.61
N ILE A 121 6.69 -65.54 -44.69
CA ILE A 121 6.94 -65.15 -43.31
C ILE A 121 6.91 -66.39 -42.42
N PRO A 122 7.96 -66.65 -41.63
CA PRO A 122 7.95 -67.73 -40.66
C PRO A 122 6.75 -67.59 -39.69
N ARG A 123 6.07 -68.72 -39.45
CA ARG A 123 4.95 -68.80 -38.51
C ARG A 123 5.46 -68.81 -37.07
N GLY A 124 4.66 -68.29 -36.16
CA GLY A 124 4.94 -68.32 -34.73
C GLY A 124 4.91 -66.95 -34.05
N PRO A 125 4.81 -66.95 -32.71
CA PRO A 125 4.67 -65.75 -31.88
C PRO A 125 5.91 -64.85 -31.85
N GLU A 126 7.10 -65.39 -32.14
CA GLU A 126 8.37 -64.66 -32.10
C GLU A 126 8.52 -63.59 -33.21
N PHE A 127 7.79 -63.73 -34.32
CA PHE A 127 7.87 -62.81 -35.46
C PHE A 127 6.86 -61.66 -35.39
N VAL A 128 5.95 -61.66 -34.41
CA VAL A 128 4.89 -60.64 -34.32
C VAL A 128 5.45 -59.24 -34.11
N THR A 129 6.45 -59.09 -33.23
CA THR A 129 7.02 -57.76 -32.90
C THR A 129 7.81 -57.14 -34.07
N PRO A 130 8.74 -57.84 -34.74
CA PRO A 130 9.43 -57.30 -35.92
C PRO A 130 8.46 -56.85 -37.04
N ILE A 131 7.40 -57.62 -37.28
CA ILE A 131 6.38 -57.28 -38.27
C ILE A 131 5.63 -56.01 -37.86
N GLY A 132 5.25 -55.88 -36.58
CA GLY A 132 4.60 -54.67 -36.06
C GLY A 132 5.46 -53.41 -36.24
N ILE A 133 6.77 -53.51 -36.00
CA ILE A 133 7.72 -52.40 -36.22
C ILE A 133 7.74 -52.00 -37.70
N ALA A 134 7.81 -52.98 -38.62
CA ALA A 134 7.82 -52.72 -40.06
C ALA A 134 6.54 -52.03 -40.55
N ILE A 135 5.37 -52.45 -40.05
CA ILE A 135 4.08 -51.81 -40.36
C ILE A 135 4.07 -50.36 -39.84
N SER A 136 4.42 -50.15 -38.57
CA SER A 136 4.42 -48.82 -37.95
C SER A 136 5.34 -47.83 -38.68
N ALA A 137 6.53 -48.27 -39.08
CA ALA A 137 7.50 -47.43 -39.80
C ALA A 137 7.02 -47.04 -41.21
N THR A 138 6.14 -47.83 -41.81
CA THR A 138 5.60 -47.58 -43.15
C THR A 138 4.38 -46.66 -43.11
N GLU A 139 3.53 -46.81 -42.10
CA GLU A 139 2.27 -46.07 -41.99
C GLU A 139 2.41 -44.70 -41.31
N ASN A 140 3.35 -44.54 -40.37
CA ASN A 140 3.61 -43.27 -39.66
C ASN A 140 5.12 -43.02 -39.52
N PRO A 141 5.81 -42.53 -40.57
CA PRO A 141 7.24 -42.26 -40.48
C PRO A 141 7.50 -41.08 -39.52
N PHE A 142 8.41 -41.28 -38.57
CA PHE A 142 8.85 -40.20 -37.68
C PHE A 142 9.48 -39.06 -38.50
N HIS A 143 8.98 -37.84 -38.33
CA HIS A 143 9.56 -36.66 -38.94
C HIS A 143 10.56 -36.03 -37.98
N TYR A 144 11.78 -35.81 -38.47
CA TYR A 144 12.81 -35.06 -37.79
C TYR A 144 12.78 -33.63 -38.32
N VAL A 145 12.57 -32.67 -37.43
CA VAL A 145 12.74 -31.25 -37.75
C VAL A 145 13.92 -30.72 -36.96
N ASN A 146 14.95 -30.24 -37.65
CA ASN A 146 16.11 -29.59 -37.05
C ASN A 146 15.97 -28.07 -37.17
N VAL A 147 15.96 -27.37 -36.05
CA VAL A 147 15.95 -25.90 -35.97
C VAL A 147 17.15 -25.41 -35.15
N PHE A 148 17.45 -24.11 -35.20
CA PHE A 148 18.52 -23.50 -34.43
C PHE A 148 17.95 -22.50 -33.43
N VAL A 149 18.06 -22.77 -32.13
CA VAL A 149 17.63 -21.87 -31.06
C VAL A 149 18.85 -21.22 -30.42
N ASN A 150 19.01 -19.90 -30.55
CA ASN A 150 20.22 -19.19 -30.12
C ASN A 150 21.52 -19.88 -30.61
N ASP A 151 21.54 -20.18 -31.91
CA ASP A 151 22.62 -20.89 -32.64
C ASP A 151 22.90 -22.34 -32.21
N LYS A 152 22.10 -22.91 -31.29
CA LYS A 152 22.20 -24.32 -30.91
C LYS A 152 21.24 -25.17 -31.74
N PRO A 153 21.70 -26.27 -32.35
CA PRO A 153 20.80 -27.19 -33.05
C PRO A 153 19.86 -27.86 -32.05
N THR A 154 18.57 -27.81 -32.34
CA THR A 154 17.48 -28.37 -31.53
C THR A 154 16.67 -29.31 -32.42
N TYR A 155 16.68 -30.59 -32.06
CA TYR A 155 15.99 -31.65 -32.80
C TYR A 155 14.61 -31.90 -32.21
N LEU A 156 13.58 -31.72 -33.03
CA LEU A 156 12.19 -32.00 -32.69
C LEU A 156 11.80 -33.37 -33.25
N PHE A 157 11.21 -34.18 -32.39
CA PHE A 157 10.69 -35.51 -32.72
C PHE A 157 9.17 -35.44 -32.67
N THR A 158 8.52 -35.36 -33.82
CA THR A 158 7.08 -35.11 -33.85
C THR A 158 6.40 -35.77 -35.05
N MET A 159 5.08 -35.94 -34.94
CA MET A 159 4.20 -36.28 -36.04
C MET A 159 3.41 -35.07 -36.55
N ASP A 160 3.45 -33.93 -35.84
CA ASP A 160 2.67 -32.72 -36.10
C ASP A 160 3.55 -31.49 -36.38
N GLU A 161 2.96 -30.40 -36.90
CA GLU A 161 3.64 -29.11 -37.01
C GLU A 161 4.09 -28.61 -35.62
N GLN A 162 5.21 -27.88 -35.55
CA GLN A 162 5.79 -27.40 -34.30
C GLN A 162 5.84 -25.88 -34.29
N THR A 163 5.77 -25.33 -33.09
CA THR A 163 5.84 -23.89 -32.84
C THR A 163 7.20 -23.48 -32.29
N ILE A 164 7.48 -22.18 -32.27
CA ILE A 164 8.65 -21.63 -31.57
C ILE A 164 8.63 -22.04 -30.08
N GLY A 165 7.46 -22.08 -29.45
CA GLY A 165 7.30 -22.52 -28.06
C GLY A 165 7.82 -23.94 -27.82
N ASP A 166 7.45 -24.88 -28.69
CA ASP A 166 7.92 -26.27 -28.62
C ASP A 166 9.45 -26.36 -28.76
N CYS A 167 10.02 -25.53 -29.64
CA CYS A 167 11.46 -25.43 -29.82
C CYS A 167 12.18 -24.93 -28.57
N LEU A 168 11.63 -23.93 -27.89
CA LEU A 168 12.19 -23.39 -26.66
C LEU A 168 12.15 -24.45 -25.54
N ILE A 169 11.04 -25.17 -25.39
CA ILE A 169 10.90 -26.26 -24.42
C ILE A 169 11.93 -27.35 -24.71
N GLN A 170 12.05 -27.78 -25.96
CA GLN A 170 13.02 -28.82 -26.37
C GLN A 170 14.47 -28.37 -26.17
N ALA A 171 14.76 -27.08 -26.33
CA ALA A 171 16.07 -26.48 -26.05
C ALA A 171 16.35 -26.32 -24.54
N GLY A 172 15.40 -26.67 -23.67
CA GLY A 172 15.51 -26.49 -22.22
C GLY A 172 15.48 -25.02 -21.79
N ILE A 173 14.83 -24.15 -22.58
CA ILE A 173 14.71 -22.72 -22.31
C ILE A 173 13.37 -22.45 -21.62
N ASP A 174 13.42 -21.98 -20.37
CA ASP A 174 12.25 -21.39 -19.72
C ASP A 174 12.10 -19.93 -20.19
N LEU A 175 10.98 -19.62 -20.83
CA LEU A 175 10.69 -18.27 -21.32
C LEU A 175 10.62 -17.25 -20.17
N ASN A 176 10.24 -17.66 -18.96
CA ASN A 176 10.15 -16.77 -17.81
C ASN A 176 11.52 -16.19 -17.41
N ASP A 177 12.61 -16.95 -17.61
CA ASP A 177 13.97 -16.50 -17.32
C ASP A 177 14.45 -15.39 -18.26
N TYR A 178 13.79 -15.23 -19.41
CA TYR A 178 14.09 -14.23 -20.43
C TYR A 178 13.25 -12.96 -20.29
N TYR A 179 12.29 -12.90 -19.36
CA TYR A 179 11.70 -11.62 -18.98
C TYR A 179 12.69 -10.80 -18.14
N GLY A 180 12.63 -9.49 -18.31
CA GLY A 180 13.31 -8.58 -17.39
C GLY A 180 12.76 -8.75 -15.98
N LYS A 181 13.65 -8.77 -14.99
CA LYS A 181 13.26 -8.84 -13.58
C LYS A 181 12.50 -7.58 -13.17
N ILE A 182 11.63 -7.69 -12.17
CA ILE A 182 11.01 -6.50 -11.55
C ILE A 182 12.09 -5.69 -10.82
N GLY A 183 12.02 -4.36 -10.94
CA GLY A 183 12.90 -3.47 -10.19
C GLY A 183 12.72 -3.58 -8.67
N LEU A 184 13.74 -3.18 -7.91
CA LEU A 184 13.68 -3.21 -6.45
C LEU A 184 12.60 -2.26 -5.95
N ALA A 185 11.67 -2.78 -5.14
CA ALA A 185 10.64 -2.01 -4.46
C ALA A 185 11.24 -1.12 -3.37
N TYR A 186 10.55 -0.02 -3.05
CA TYR A 186 10.89 0.83 -1.91
C TYR A 186 9.94 0.56 -0.74
N PHE A 187 10.49 0.53 0.47
CA PHE A 187 9.76 0.42 1.72
C PHE A 187 9.87 1.75 2.45
N VAL A 188 8.77 2.48 2.58
CA VAL A 188 8.75 3.80 3.20
C VAL A 188 7.77 3.83 4.36
N LYS A 189 7.87 4.84 5.22
CA LYS A 189 6.83 5.16 6.20
C LYS A 189 6.15 6.45 5.77
N VAL A 190 4.82 6.49 5.81
CA VAL A 190 4.04 7.70 5.59
C VAL A 190 3.15 7.90 6.81
N ASN A 191 3.32 9.01 7.52
CA ASN A 191 2.58 9.32 8.76
C ASN A 191 2.60 8.16 9.79
N GLY A 192 3.72 7.42 9.84
CA GLY A 192 3.92 6.28 10.74
C GLY A 192 3.48 4.92 10.19
N GLU A 193 2.75 4.87 9.07
CA GLU A 193 2.33 3.62 8.43
C GLU A 193 3.34 3.14 7.38
N GLN A 194 3.67 1.85 7.37
CA GLN A 194 4.57 1.28 6.37
C GLN A 194 3.86 1.08 5.03
N ILE A 195 4.44 1.62 3.95
CA ILE A 195 3.95 1.50 2.59
C ILE A 195 5.05 0.89 1.71
N THR A 196 4.65 -0.06 0.85
CA THR A 196 5.54 -0.65 -0.16
C THR A 196 5.21 -0.06 -1.53
N ILE A 197 6.20 0.53 -2.18
CA ILE A 197 6.10 1.07 -3.53
C ILE A 197 6.74 0.06 -4.49
N PRO A 198 5.96 -0.61 -5.36
CA PRO A 198 6.48 -1.64 -6.25
C PRO A 198 7.42 -1.05 -7.30
N GLY A 199 8.51 -1.75 -7.60
CA GLY A 199 9.39 -1.39 -8.71
C GLY A 199 8.72 -1.56 -10.08
N VAL A 200 9.32 -0.94 -11.09
CA VAL A 200 8.86 -1.01 -12.48
C VAL A 200 9.07 -2.44 -13.00
N ARG A 201 8.10 -2.98 -13.75
CA ARG A 201 8.24 -4.29 -14.40
C ARG A 201 9.31 -4.24 -15.49
N GLY A 202 10.08 -5.32 -15.61
CA GLY A 202 10.99 -5.50 -16.73
C GLY A 202 10.24 -5.73 -18.05
N GLU A 203 10.97 -5.58 -19.15
CA GLU A 203 10.45 -5.74 -20.51
C GLU A 203 10.31 -7.22 -20.88
N ALA A 204 9.44 -7.50 -21.86
CA ALA A 204 9.29 -8.83 -22.44
C ALA A 204 10.52 -9.20 -23.31
N PRO A 205 10.82 -10.50 -23.46
CA PRO A 205 11.89 -10.93 -24.36
C PRO A 205 11.54 -10.62 -25.82
N LYS A 206 12.58 -10.39 -26.62
CA LYS A 206 12.45 -10.23 -28.06
C LYS A 206 12.70 -11.57 -28.74
N ILE A 207 11.70 -12.06 -29.46
CA ILE A 207 11.79 -13.31 -30.23
C ILE A 207 11.84 -12.96 -31.72
N THR A 208 12.74 -13.60 -32.45
CA THR A 208 12.81 -13.48 -33.90
C THR A 208 12.96 -14.85 -34.55
N LEU A 209 12.28 -15.03 -35.69
CA LEU A 209 12.40 -16.18 -36.56
C LEU A 209 13.05 -15.72 -37.87
N ASN A 210 14.21 -16.28 -38.19
CA ASN A 210 15.00 -15.92 -39.37
C ASN A 210 15.24 -14.40 -39.49
N GLY A 211 15.43 -13.73 -38.35
CA GLY A 211 15.67 -12.29 -38.25
C GLY A 211 14.42 -11.40 -38.29
N GLN A 212 13.22 -11.98 -38.48
CA GLN A 212 11.95 -11.24 -38.42
C GLN A 212 11.31 -11.39 -37.03
N PRO A 213 10.63 -10.36 -36.49
CA PRO A 213 9.87 -10.48 -35.24
C PRO A 213 8.88 -11.64 -35.30
N ALA A 214 8.85 -12.44 -34.25
CA ALA A 214 7.99 -13.62 -34.12
C ALA A 214 7.49 -13.79 -32.69
N SER A 215 6.57 -14.71 -32.49
CA SER A 215 5.93 -15.09 -31.24
C SER A 215 6.10 -16.59 -30.99
N VAL A 216 5.83 -17.04 -29.77
CA VAL A 216 5.94 -18.47 -29.42
C VAL A 216 4.98 -19.36 -30.20
N ASP A 217 3.89 -18.80 -30.73
CA ASP A 217 2.84 -19.53 -31.45
C ASP A 217 3.16 -19.69 -32.95
N ASP A 218 4.21 -19.04 -33.47
CA ASP A 218 4.56 -19.13 -34.87
C ASP A 218 5.16 -20.51 -35.21
N ASN A 219 4.71 -21.08 -36.33
CA ASN A 219 5.17 -22.38 -36.80
C ASN A 219 6.62 -22.33 -37.31
N VAL A 220 7.34 -23.43 -37.09
CA VAL A 220 8.75 -23.58 -37.50
C VAL A 220 8.92 -24.64 -38.58
N LYS A 221 9.97 -24.48 -39.39
CA LYS A 221 10.36 -25.40 -40.45
C LYS A 221 11.81 -25.83 -40.30
N GLU A 222 12.15 -26.89 -41.02
CA GLU A 222 13.51 -27.40 -41.13
C GLU A 222 14.51 -26.26 -41.46
N ASN A 223 15.58 -26.19 -40.68
CA ASN A 223 16.66 -25.19 -40.71
C ASN A 223 16.29 -23.75 -40.27
N ASP A 224 15.10 -23.53 -39.69
CA ASP A 224 14.75 -22.21 -39.15
C ASP A 224 15.66 -21.80 -38.00
N ARG A 225 15.90 -20.48 -37.89
CA ARG A 225 16.72 -19.86 -36.84
C ARG A 225 15.87 -19.02 -35.92
N ILE A 226 15.73 -19.47 -34.69
CA ILE A 226 15.03 -18.79 -33.61
C ILE A 226 16.09 -18.08 -32.76
N HIS A 227 15.94 -16.77 -32.60
CA HIS A 227 16.76 -15.99 -31.68
C HIS A 227 15.87 -15.36 -30.62
N ILE A 228 16.21 -15.60 -29.36
CA ILE A 228 15.55 -15.01 -28.20
C ILE A 228 16.55 -14.19 -27.40
N GLU A 229 16.22 -12.91 -27.24
CA GLU A 229 16.97 -11.93 -26.47
C GLU A 229 16.19 -11.59 -25.20
N LYS A 230 16.90 -11.57 -24.06
CA LYS A 230 16.31 -11.27 -22.76
C LYS A 230 15.82 -9.82 -22.71
N GLY A 231 14.62 -9.61 -22.18
CA GLY A 231 14.07 -8.29 -21.91
C GLY A 231 14.87 -7.53 -20.86
N LYS A 232 14.86 -6.20 -20.92
CA LYS A 232 15.58 -5.37 -19.95
C LYS A 232 14.94 -5.45 -18.58
N ASP A 233 15.77 -5.58 -17.54
CA ASP A 233 15.31 -5.53 -16.15
C ASP A 233 14.63 -4.17 -15.87
N GLY A 234 13.57 -4.22 -15.05
CA GLY A 234 12.86 -3.05 -14.59
C GLY A 234 13.68 -2.24 -13.58
N THR A 235 13.27 -1.00 -13.36
CA THR A 235 13.96 -0.04 -12.49
C THR A 235 13.21 0.14 -11.17
N SER A 236 13.91 0.66 -10.16
CA SER A 236 13.25 1.08 -8.91
C SER A 236 12.19 2.17 -9.16
N PRO A 237 11.22 2.34 -8.24
CA PRO A 237 10.20 3.36 -8.37
C PRO A 237 10.80 4.75 -8.59
N HIS A 238 10.18 5.53 -9.47
CA HIS A 238 10.52 6.94 -9.71
C HIS A 238 9.27 7.79 -9.45
N ILE A 239 8.87 7.87 -8.18
CA ILE A 239 7.67 8.60 -7.76
C ILE A 239 8.01 9.72 -6.79
N THR A 240 7.19 10.77 -6.78
CA THR A 240 7.28 11.90 -5.85
C THR A 240 6.37 11.71 -4.64
N ILE A 241 6.49 12.59 -3.64
CA ILE A 241 5.55 12.60 -2.51
C ILE A 241 4.12 12.86 -3.01
N SER A 242 3.92 13.82 -3.91
CA SER A 242 2.61 14.09 -4.53
C SER A 242 2.00 12.87 -5.21
N ASP A 243 2.81 12.08 -5.93
CA ASP A 243 2.31 10.86 -6.59
C ASP A 243 1.82 9.83 -5.57
N LEU A 244 2.44 9.78 -4.38
CA LEU A 244 2.14 8.81 -3.33
C LEU A 244 0.94 9.21 -2.48
N VAL A 245 0.87 10.47 -2.03
CA VAL A 245 -0.17 10.94 -1.09
C VAL A 245 -1.28 11.77 -1.74
N GLY A 246 -1.12 12.11 -3.03
CA GLY A 246 -2.00 13.04 -3.75
C GLY A 246 -1.64 14.51 -3.51
N GLU A 247 -2.25 15.39 -4.32
CA GLU A 247 -2.18 16.83 -4.08
C GLU A 247 -3.11 17.22 -2.92
N ILE A 248 -2.55 17.92 -1.93
CA ILE A 248 -3.30 18.44 -0.79
C ILE A 248 -3.56 19.91 -1.03
N GLU A 249 -4.83 20.30 -1.18
CA GLU A 249 -5.20 21.70 -1.38
C GLU A 249 -4.92 22.54 -0.13
N PRO A 250 -4.34 23.74 -0.28
CA PRO A 250 -4.22 24.68 0.81
C PRO A 250 -5.59 25.10 1.36
N VAL A 251 -5.68 25.29 2.68
CA VAL A 251 -6.90 25.77 3.33
C VAL A 251 -6.82 27.29 3.46
N GLU A 252 -7.73 28.00 2.79
CA GLU A 252 -7.82 29.46 2.92
C GLU A 252 -8.69 29.86 4.13
N CYS A 253 -8.20 30.76 4.98
CA CYS A 253 -8.97 31.38 6.06
C CYS A 253 -8.59 32.87 6.22
N TYR A 254 -9.27 33.59 7.10
CA TYR A 254 -8.96 34.97 7.45
C TYR A 254 -8.61 35.07 8.93
N ILE A 255 -7.52 35.73 9.30
CA ILE A 255 -7.17 36.05 10.68
C ILE A 255 -7.11 37.57 10.82
N ASN A 256 -7.95 38.15 11.68
CA ASN A 256 -8.06 39.60 11.89
C ASN A 256 -8.16 40.39 10.56
N ASP A 257 -9.05 39.93 9.68
CA ASP A 257 -9.29 40.45 8.32
C ASP A 257 -8.16 40.26 7.29
N GLU A 258 -7.05 39.62 7.65
CA GLU A 258 -5.99 39.23 6.71
C GLU A 258 -6.21 37.83 6.13
N LYS A 259 -6.17 37.68 4.81
CA LYS A 259 -6.34 36.39 4.13
C LYS A 259 -5.04 35.58 4.23
N ILE A 260 -5.14 34.35 4.73
CA ILE A 260 -4.01 33.41 4.88
C ILE A 260 -4.33 32.10 4.16
N ALA A 261 -3.35 31.59 3.43
CA ALA A 261 -3.37 30.24 2.86
C ALA A 261 -2.53 29.30 3.74
N ILE A 262 -3.17 28.26 4.27
CA ILE A 262 -2.53 27.25 5.12
C ILE A 262 -2.02 26.15 4.20
N GLU A 263 -0.71 26.13 3.99
CA GLU A 263 -0.03 25.19 3.11
C GLU A 263 0.24 23.85 3.83
N PRO A 264 0.14 22.71 3.12
CA PRO A 264 0.59 21.43 3.66
C PRO A 264 2.11 21.43 3.89
N ARG A 265 2.53 20.77 4.97
CA ARG A 265 3.94 20.55 5.30
C ARG A 265 4.35 19.13 4.95
N TYR A 266 5.50 19.02 4.29
CA TYR A 266 6.13 17.76 3.92
C TYR A 266 7.50 17.66 4.59
N LEU A 267 7.69 16.60 5.37
CA LEU A 267 8.97 16.27 5.98
C LEU A 267 9.42 14.90 5.49
N VAL A 268 10.70 14.78 5.16
CA VAL A 268 11.35 13.49 4.89
C VAL A 268 12.52 13.35 5.84
N ASN A 269 12.52 12.27 6.64
CA ASN A 269 13.52 12.01 7.66
C ASN A 269 13.71 13.22 8.61
N GLY A 270 12.61 13.89 8.95
CA GLY A 270 12.57 15.08 9.80
C GLY A 270 13.00 16.40 9.13
N LYS A 271 13.32 16.40 7.83
CA LYS A 271 13.74 17.61 7.10
C LYS A 271 12.63 18.12 6.18
N PRO A 272 12.39 19.44 6.11
CA PRO A 272 11.40 20.01 5.20
C PRO A 272 11.81 19.83 3.74
N VAL A 273 10.86 19.37 2.94
CA VAL A 273 11.01 19.16 1.49
C VAL A 273 9.80 19.71 0.75
N GLN A 274 9.90 19.77 -0.58
CA GLN A 274 8.81 20.11 -1.46
C GLN A 274 8.03 18.84 -1.86
N PRO A 275 6.76 18.96 -2.27
CA PRO A 275 5.92 17.82 -2.63
C PRO A 275 6.42 17.04 -3.87
N ASP A 276 7.25 17.66 -4.70
CA ASP A 276 7.92 17.04 -5.86
C ASP A 276 9.20 16.26 -5.49
N TYR A 277 9.54 16.15 -4.20
CA TYR A 277 10.66 15.36 -3.73
C TYR A 277 10.53 13.90 -4.20
N ARG A 278 11.60 13.38 -4.81
CA ARG A 278 11.68 11.99 -5.26
C ARG A 278 11.96 11.07 -4.08
N ILE A 279 11.01 10.18 -3.83
CA ILE A 279 11.05 9.23 -2.72
C ILE A 279 12.20 8.25 -2.89
N ASN A 280 12.94 7.99 -1.82
CA ASN A 280 13.96 6.94 -1.74
C ASN A 280 13.52 5.81 -0.81
N ASP A 281 14.18 4.66 -0.95
CA ASP A 281 13.97 3.53 -0.05
C ASP A 281 14.27 3.90 1.41
N ASN A 282 13.44 3.41 2.33
CA ASN A 282 13.51 3.68 3.77
C ASN A 282 13.23 5.12 4.21
N ASP A 283 12.70 5.98 3.33
CA ASP A 283 12.28 7.32 3.73
C ASP A 283 11.14 7.27 4.77
N ASP A 284 11.26 8.13 5.80
CA ASP A 284 10.20 8.42 6.77
C ASP A 284 9.55 9.76 6.40
N ILE A 285 8.36 9.67 5.81
CA ILE A 285 7.61 10.78 5.22
C ILE A 285 6.51 11.18 6.19
N VAL A 286 6.50 12.45 6.59
CA VAL A 286 5.41 13.04 7.38
C VAL A 286 4.76 14.13 6.55
N VAL A 287 3.46 14.00 6.36
CA VAL A 287 2.62 14.95 5.63
C VAL A 287 1.52 15.43 6.55
N SER A 288 1.48 16.72 6.81
CA SER A 288 0.54 17.31 7.77
C SER A 288 0.06 18.68 7.31
N ILE A 289 -1.20 18.99 7.57
CA ILE A 289 -1.78 20.33 7.48
C ILE A 289 -2.45 20.62 8.84
N PRO A 290 -2.35 21.83 9.40
CA PRO A 290 -3.07 22.18 10.63
C PRO A 290 -4.56 21.89 10.49
N GLU A 291 -5.09 21.06 11.38
CA GLU A 291 -6.52 20.70 11.40
C GLU A 291 -7.31 21.63 12.32
N THR A 292 -6.67 22.18 13.34
CA THR A 292 -7.31 22.98 14.39
C THR A 292 -6.69 24.37 14.54
N TYR A 293 -7.47 25.32 15.05
CA TYR A 293 -6.98 26.69 15.27
C TYR A 293 -5.77 26.76 16.22
N GLY A 294 -5.69 25.91 17.24
CA GLY A 294 -4.52 25.84 18.12
C GLY A 294 -3.25 25.43 17.36
N GLN A 295 -3.34 24.42 16.49
CA GLN A 295 -2.22 24.02 15.64
C GLN A 295 -1.81 25.13 14.67
N LEU A 296 -2.78 25.80 14.04
CA LEU A 296 -2.51 26.91 13.12
C LEU A 296 -1.84 28.09 13.83
N LEU A 297 -2.32 28.48 15.00
CA LEU A 297 -1.74 29.61 15.76
C LEU A 297 -0.31 29.30 16.21
N ASN A 298 -0.07 28.09 16.71
CA ASN A 298 1.27 27.62 17.06
C ASN A 298 2.20 27.59 15.83
N GLU A 299 1.67 27.21 14.66
CA GLU A 299 2.43 27.18 13.41
C GLU A 299 2.86 28.57 12.95
N LEU A 300 1.98 29.57 13.08
CA LEU A 300 2.24 30.96 12.73
C LEU A 300 3.12 31.69 13.76
N ASP A 301 3.66 30.97 14.76
CA ASP A 301 4.38 31.53 15.92
C ASP A 301 3.55 32.58 16.68
N ILE A 302 2.21 32.48 16.58
CA ILE A 302 1.28 33.25 17.39
C ILE A 302 1.15 32.51 18.71
N ASP A 303 2.10 32.77 19.60
CA ASP A 303 2.13 32.19 20.94
C ASP A 303 0.75 32.39 21.60
N GLU A 304 0.15 31.29 22.07
CA GLU A 304 -1.11 31.35 22.82
C GLU A 304 -1.01 32.32 24.00
N ARG A 305 0.20 32.53 24.53
CA ARG A 305 0.49 33.52 25.59
C ARG A 305 0.39 34.96 25.13
N HIS A 306 0.66 35.24 23.85
CA HIS A 306 0.53 36.56 23.23
C HIS A 306 -0.93 36.90 22.92
N LEU A 307 -1.81 35.90 22.78
CA LEU A 307 -3.26 36.11 22.82
C LEU A 307 -3.70 36.72 24.16
N TYR A 308 -2.86 36.71 25.21
CA TYR A 308 -3.16 37.37 26.47
C TYR A 308 -2.57 38.78 26.62
N HIS A 309 -1.85 39.29 25.62
CA HIS A 309 -1.24 40.62 25.64
C HIS A 309 -2.00 41.61 24.75
N PHE A 310 -2.77 42.50 25.39
CA PHE A 310 -3.41 43.63 24.72
C PHE A 310 -2.55 44.88 24.91
N VAL A 311 -1.98 45.40 23.83
CA VAL A 311 -1.13 46.60 23.85
C VAL A 311 -1.81 47.73 23.08
N ILE A 312 -1.79 48.92 23.67
CA ILE A 312 -2.14 50.18 22.99
C ILE A 312 -0.98 51.16 23.12
N TYR A 313 -0.99 52.24 22.35
CA TYR A 313 0.01 53.29 22.40
C TYR A 313 -0.61 54.58 22.93
N VAL A 314 -0.15 55.06 24.08
CA VAL A 314 -0.59 56.32 24.68
C VAL A 314 0.53 57.35 24.56
N ASN A 315 0.29 58.45 23.86
CA ASN A 315 1.30 59.48 23.57
C ASN A 315 2.60 58.87 22.98
N GLY A 316 2.45 57.86 22.13
CA GLY A 316 3.56 57.14 21.47
C GLY A 316 4.27 56.08 22.34
N ARG A 317 3.87 55.86 23.59
CA ARG A 317 4.44 54.82 24.47
C ARG A 317 3.52 53.61 24.58
N PRO A 318 4.05 52.37 24.54
CA PRO A 318 3.23 51.18 24.72
C PRO A 318 2.68 51.10 26.16
N LEU A 319 1.41 50.73 26.27
CA LEU A 319 0.71 50.42 27.51
C LEU A 319 0.07 49.05 27.36
N GLU A 320 0.59 48.08 28.10
CA GLU A 320 0.19 46.67 28.03
C GLU A 320 -0.91 46.35 29.05
N PHE A 321 -1.77 45.37 28.80
CA PHE A 321 -2.80 44.90 29.73
C PHE A 321 -2.69 43.38 29.93
N GLU A 322 -2.21 42.96 31.11
CA GLU A 322 -1.93 41.55 31.46
C GLU A 322 -3.19 40.67 31.64
N ASN A 323 -4.34 41.28 31.97
CA ASN A 323 -5.60 40.56 32.26
C ASN A 323 -6.59 40.56 31.07
N ALA A 324 -6.16 40.99 29.89
CA ALA A 324 -6.97 41.00 28.68
C ALA A 324 -6.90 39.64 27.98
N ARG A 325 -7.40 38.57 28.62
CA ARG A 325 -7.34 37.23 28.02
C ARG A 325 -8.03 37.24 26.66
N SER A 326 -7.39 37.05 25.50
CA SER A 326 -8.17 37.05 24.26
C SER A 326 -9.03 35.80 24.14
N LYS A 327 -10.20 35.96 23.53
CA LYS A 327 -11.13 34.93 23.09
C LYS A 327 -10.93 34.75 21.59
N LEU A 328 -10.88 33.50 21.16
CA LEU A 328 -10.98 33.14 19.76
C LEU A 328 -12.45 33.26 19.34
N ILE A 329 -12.72 34.04 18.31
CA ILE A 329 -14.03 34.17 17.68
C ILE A 329 -13.91 33.65 16.25
N VAL A 330 -14.73 32.67 15.87
CA VAL A 330 -14.79 32.14 14.51
C VAL A 330 -16.17 32.41 13.96
N ASN A 331 -16.25 33.12 12.84
CA ASN A 331 -17.49 33.52 12.18
C ASN A 331 -18.48 34.21 13.16
N GLY A 332 -17.96 35.09 14.03
CA GLY A 332 -18.74 35.84 15.02
C GLY A 332 -19.17 35.06 16.27
N LYS A 333 -18.73 33.80 16.46
CA LYS A 333 -19.04 32.99 17.64
C LYS A 333 -17.78 32.62 18.42
N PRO A 334 -17.82 32.56 19.77
CA PRO A 334 -16.71 32.05 20.56
C PRO A 334 -16.33 30.62 20.13
N ALA A 335 -15.04 30.39 19.97
CA ALA A 335 -14.46 29.15 19.48
C ALA A 335 -13.39 28.61 20.44
N SER A 336 -13.12 27.31 20.34
CA SER A 336 -12.03 26.65 21.06
C SER A 336 -10.81 26.50 20.16
N LEU A 337 -9.62 26.43 20.74
CA LEU A 337 -8.38 26.09 20.02
C LEU A 337 -8.45 24.71 19.37
N SER A 338 -9.24 23.79 19.93
CA SER A 338 -9.47 22.45 19.37
C SER A 338 -10.50 22.42 18.24
N GLN A 339 -11.11 23.56 17.88
CA GLN A 339 -12.11 23.60 16.81
C GLN A 339 -11.43 23.40 15.45
N PRO A 340 -11.99 22.55 14.56
CA PRO A 340 -11.45 22.35 13.21
C PRO A 340 -11.55 23.61 12.34
N ILE A 341 -10.54 23.81 11.50
CA ILE A 341 -10.49 24.90 10.52
C ILE A 341 -11.35 24.54 9.31
N ARG A 342 -12.11 25.50 8.77
CA ARG A 342 -12.85 25.34 7.52
C ARG A 342 -12.46 26.42 6.52
N LYS A 343 -12.56 26.07 5.24
CA LYS A 343 -12.31 26.99 4.13
C LYS A 343 -13.23 28.22 4.23
N GLY A 344 -12.62 29.39 4.21
CA GLY A 344 -13.28 30.69 4.28
C GLY A 344 -13.65 31.15 5.69
N ASP A 345 -13.27 30.41 6.74
CA ASP A 345 -13.52 30.84 8.11
C ASP A 345 -12.87 32.20 8.41
N LYS A 346 -13.60 33.04 9.13
CA LYS A 346 -13.12 34.32 9.64
C LYS A 346 -12.80 34.19 11.12
N VAL A 347 -11.53 34.35 11.47
CA VAL A 347 -10.99 34.21 12.81
C VAL A 347 -10.64 35.58 13.34
N GLU A 348 -11.16 35.92 14.50
CA GLU A 348 -10.86 37.14 15.23
C GLU A 348 -10.32 36.76 16.61
N ILE A 349 -9.24 37.43 17.01
CA ILE A 349 -8.66 37.29 18.35
C ILE A 349 -8.96 38.59 19.10
N VAL A 350 -9.89 38.55 20.05
CA VAL A 350 -10.35 39.74 20.77
C VAL A 350 -10.23 39.61 22.28
N PRO A 351 -9.95 40.67 23.05
CA PRO A 351 -9.92 40.60 24.53
C PRO A 351 -11.21 40.04 25.17
N SER A 352 -11.06 39.30 26.27
CA SER A 352 -12.17 38.69 27.02
C SER A 352 -13.11 39.71 27.63
N GLU A 353 -12.56 40.86 28.03
CA GLU A 353 -13.28 42.03 28.47
C GLU A 353 -12.87 43.22 27.60
N PRO A 354 -13.82 44.07 27.17
CA PRO A 354 -13.45 45.29 26.48
C PRO A 354 -12.57 46.15 27.40
N ILE A 355 -11.46 46.63 26.84
CA ILE A 355 -10.66 47.69 27.46
C ILE A 355 -11.33 49.00 27.06
N THR A 356 -11.74 49.80 28.03
CA THR A 356 -12.36 51.11 27.80
C THR A 356 -11.38 52.23 28.13
N VAL A 357 -11.66 53.45 27.66
CA VAL A 357 -10.89 54.64 28.03
C VAL A 357 -10.79 54.81 29.55
N LYS A 358 -11.85 54.50 30.29
CA LYS A 358 -11.83 54.49 31.77
C LYS A 358 -10.77 53.56 32.35
N LYS A 359 -10.67 52.32 31.84
CA LYS A 359 -9.65 51.35 32.27
C LYS A 359 -8.23 51.82 31.92
N VAL A 360 -8.07 52.45 30.76
CA VAL A 360 -6.79 53.08 30.35
C VAL A 360 -6.38 54.17 31.34
N LEU A 361 -7.29 55.09 31.64
CA LEU A 361 -7.05 56.19 32.59
C LEU A 361 -6.80 55.69 34.02
N GLN A 362 -7.53 54.67 34.48
CA GLN A 362 -7.30 54.02 35.77
C GLN A 362 -5.90 53.39 35.85
N LYS A 363 -5.47 52.67 34.80
CA LYS A 363 -4.14 52.07 34.75
C LYS A 363 -3.01 53.09 34.73
N LEU A 364 -3.24 54.27 34.14
CA LEU A 364 -2.31 55.39 34.13
C LEU A 364 -2.39 56.27 35.38
N GLU A 365 -3.26 55.95 36.33
CA GLU A 365 -3.54 56.74 37.54
C GLU A 365 -3.93 58.20 37.20
N LYS A 366 -4.62 58.42 36.08
CA LYS A 366 -5.06 59.75 35.61
C LYS A 366 -6.57 59.91 35.81
N PRO A 367 -7.03 60.66 36.82
CA PRO A 367 -8.46 60.94 36.98
C PRO A 367 -8.98 61.74 35.78
N ARG A 368 -10.16 61.38 35.25
CA ARG A 368 -10.80 62.09 34.12
C ARG A 368 -11.13 63.54 34.46
N GLN A 369 -11.63 63.74 35.67
CA GLN A 369 -12.10 65.03 36.16
C GLN A 369 -11.78 65.21 37.64
N TYR A 370 -11.72 66.47 38.07
CA TYR A 370 -11.66 66.87 39.46
C TYR A 370 -13.00 67.46 39.86
N SER A 371 -13.51 67.07 41.02
CA SER A 371 -14.76 67.59 41.56
C SER A 371 -14.61 68.02 43.02
N ILE A 372 -15.42 69.01 43.41
CA ILE A 372 -15.66 69.38 44.79
C ILE A 372 -17.17 69.43 45.03
N ASP A 373 -17.58 69.01 46.22
CA ASP A 373 -18.95 69.10 46.70
C ASP A 373 -19.08 70.30 47.63
N VAL A 374 -19.95 71.23 47.29
CA VAL A 374 -20.23 72.42 48.11
C VAL A 374 -21.73 72.55 48.33
N THR A 375 -22.16 73.49 49.18
CA THR A 375 -23.57 73.87 49.26
C THR A 375 -23.74 75.31 48.78
N PHE A 376 -24.79 75.58 48.00
CA PHE A 376 -25.20 76.93 47.63
C PHE A 376 -26.61 77.19 48.15
N ASN A 377 -26.78 78.15 49.07
CA ASN A 377 -28.05 78.42 49.76
C ASN A 377 -28.69 77.13 50.37
N ASN A 378 -27.86 76.30 51.02
CA ASN A 378 -28.22 75.00 51.61
C ASN A 378 -28.60 73.88 50.62
N LEU A 379 -28.42 74.08 49.31
CA LEU A 379 -28.59 73.03 48.30
C LEU A 379 -27.22 72.46 47.92
N PRO A 380 -27.06 71.13 47.83
CA PRO A 380 -25.80 70.51 47.40
C PRO A 380 -25.52 70.79 45.93
N VAL A 381 -24.27 71.13 45.61
CA VAL A 381 -23.78 71.41 44.25
C VAL A 381 -22.41 70.78 44.08
N THR A 382 -22.24 69.97 43.04
CA THR A 382 -20.94 69.39 42.67
C THR A 382 -20.36 70.17 41.50
N LEU A 383 -19.22 70.84 41.72
CA LEU A 383 -18.47 71.47 40.64
C LEU A 383 -17.50 70.47 40.06
N THR A 384 -17.37 70.45 38.73
CA THR A 384 -16.51 69.49 38.02
C THR A 384 -15.65 70.20 36.98
N GLN A 385 -14.38 69.79 36.84
CA GLN A 385 -13.52 70.25 35.75
C GLN A 385 -12.76 69.07 35.13
N PRO A 386 -12.63 69.00 33.79
CA PRO A 386 -11.88 67.95 33.13
C PRO A 386 -10.39 68.11 33.43
N LEU A 387 -9.72 67.02 33.83
CA LEU A 387 -8.28 66.97 34.04
C LEU A 387 -7.53 66.37 32.86
N VAL A 388 -8.19 65.52 32.07
CA VAL A 388 -7.60 64.93 30.86
C VAL A 388 -8.61 64.85 29.73
N THR A 389 -8.11 65.01 28.51
CA THR A 389 -8.84 64.77 27.27
C THR A 389 -8.15 63.63 26.53
N VAL A 390 -8.91 62.58 26.18
CA VAL A 390 -8.40 61.41 25.46
C VAL A 390 -8.90 61.47 24.02
N LYS A 391 -7.99 61.35 23.05
CA LYS A 391 -8.32 61.40 21.61
C LYS A 391 -7.81 60.16 20.88
N ARG A 392 -8.56 59.71 19.87
CA ARG A 392 -8.11 58.77 18.84
C ARG A 392 -8.30 59.44 17.48
N ASN A 393 -7.23 59.61 16.71
CA ASN A 393 -7.25 60.30 15.41
C ASN A 393 -7.98 61.65 15.48
N ASP A 394 -7.59 62.50 16.44
CA ASP A 394 -8.18 63.82 16.73
C ASP A 394 -9.64 63.86 17.20
N LYS A 395 -10.33 62.71 17.30
CA LYS A 395 -11.66 62.60 17.87
C LYS A 395 -11.59 62.33 19.37
N GLU A 396 -12.27 63.15 20.17
CA GLU A 396 -12.38 62.94 21.63
C GLU A 396 -13.18 61.67 21.95
N LEU A 397 -12.70 60.92 22.94
CA LEU A 397 -13.32 59.69 23.45
C LEU A 397 -13.88 59.88 24.86
N HIS A 398 -15.02 59.24 25.11
CA HIS A 398 -15.66 59.10 26.40
C HIS A 398 -15.15 57.88 27.17
N ASP A 399 -15.40 57.85 28.47
CA ASP A 399 -14.89 56.83 29.39
C ASP A 399 -15.33 55.40 29.04
N ASP A 400 -16.50 55.24 28.44
CA ASP A 400 -17.07 53.94 28.03
C ASP A 400 -16.66 53.51 26.62
N ASP A 401 -15.97 54.37 25.86
CA ASP A 401 -15.49 54.02 24.52
C ASP A 401 -14.46 52.89 24.60
N VAL A 402 -14.66 51.86 23.76
CA VAL A 402 -13.79 50.69 23.70
C VAL A 402 -12.54 51.00 22.88
N VAL A 403 -11.39 50.59 23.41
CA VAL A 403 -10.10 50.63 22.73
C VAL A 403 -9.79 49.30 22.07
N GLN A 404 -9.19 49.35 20.89
CA GLN A 404 -8.77 48.21 20.09
C GLN A 404 -7.28 47.96 20.27
N ALA A 405 -6.84 46.74 19.98
CA ALA A 405 -5.43 46.42 20.04
C ALA A 405 -4.66 47.30 19.04
N ASN A 406 -3.46 47.75 19.42
CA ASN A 406 -2.62 48.67 18.67
C ASN A 406 -3.20 50.08 18.44
N ASP A 407 -4.30 50.45 19.10
CA ASP A 407 -4.82 51.81 19.08
C ASP A 407 -3.74 52.83 19.48
N ARG A 408 -3.77 53.99 18.84
CA ARG A 408 -2.93 55.15 19.19
C ARG A 408 -3.80 56.23 19.80
N LEU A 409 -3.67 56.40 21.11
CA LEU A 409 -4.40 57.41 21.88
C LEU A 409 -3.47 58.57 22.23
N THR A 410 -4.01 59.78 22.13
CA THR A 410 -3.37 61.00 22.65
C THR A 410 -4.09 61.39 23.93
N ILE A 411 -3.34 61.57 25.02
CA ILE A 411 -3.86 62.09 26.29
C ILE A 411 -3.26 63.47 26.50
N GLU A 412 -4.14 64.47 26.52
CA GLU A 412 -3.82 65.86 26.83
C GLU A 412 -4.23 66.15 28.27
N GLU A 413 -3.29 66.67 29.08
CA GLU A 413 -3.55 67.04 30.47
C GLU A 413 -3.96 68.51 30.58
N ASN A 414 -5.06 68.75 31.29
CA ASN A 414 -5.53 70.08 31.63
C ASN A 414 -4.99 70.47 33.00
N LYS A 415 -4.53 71.72 33.14
CA LYS A 415 -4.09 72.25 34.43
C LYS A 415 -5.29 72.35 35.37
N ARG A 416 -5.22 71.67 36.52
CA ARG A 416 -6.14 71.88 37.63
C ARG A 416 -6.11 73.35 38.04
N LYS A 417 -7.26 74.01 37.98
CA LYS A 417 -7.44 75.36 38.52
C LYS A 417 -8.22 75.26 39.82
N ASP A 418 -7.94 76.16 40.74
CA ASP A 418 -8.80 76.31 41.91
C ASP A 418 -10.17 76.79 41.46
N PHE A 419 -11.23 76.19 42.01
CA PHE A 419 -12.57 76.73 41.84
C PHE A 419 -12.66 78.03 42.61
N ILE A 420 -13.27 79.05 42.01
CA ILE A 420 -13.62 80.30 42.68
C ILE A 420 -15.12 80.39 42.88
N TYR A 421 -15.56 81.26 43.80
CA TYR A 421 -16.97 81.43 44.12
C TYR A 421 -17.83 81.65 42.86
N GLN A 422 -17.37 82.44 41.89
CA GLN A 422 -18.10 82.69 40.63
C GLN A 422 -18.39 81.42 39.82
N ASP A 423 -17.58 80.37 39.94
CA ASP A 423 -17.77 79.13 39.19
C ASP A 423 -19.07 78.42 39.56
N ILE A 424 -19.63 78.68 40.76
CA ILE A 424 -20.91 78.11 41.20
C ILE A 424 -22.04 78.44 40.22
N PHE A 425 -22.02 79.62 39.60
CA PHE A 425 -23.09 80.08 38.70
C PHE A 425 -23.13 79.35 37.37
N ARG A 426 -22.15 78.49 37.08
CA ARG A 426 -22.24 77.55 35.95
C ARG A 426 -23.13 76.34 36.25
N TYR A 427 -23.44 76.12 37.53
CA TYR A 427 -24.16 74.95 38.05
C TYR A 427 -25.45 75.31 38.78
N VAL A 428 -25.67 76.58 39.11
CA VAL A 428 -26.88 77.07 39.79
C VAL A 428 -27.49 78.24 39.04
N ASP A 429 -28.82 78.21 38.92
CA ASP A 429 -29.59 79.34 38.41
C ASP A 429 -29.90 80.30 39.56
N LEU A 430 -29.36 81.51 39.50
CA LEU A 430 -29.69 82.58 40.43
C LEU A 430 -30.71 83.52 39.78
N ASP A 431 -31.97 83.47 40.20
CA ASP A 431 -32.98 84.43 39.75
C ASP A 431 -32.78 85.79 40.44
N VAL A 432 -32.22 86.73 39.70
CA VAL A 432 -31.98 88.13 40.11
C VAL A 432 -33.07 89.09 39.64
N SER A 433 -34.10 88.62 38.93
CA SER A 433 -35.09 89.47 38.27
C SER A 433 -36.01 90.26 39.22
N GLN A 434 -36.09 89.88 40.51
CA GLN A 434 -36.98 90.50 41.50
C GLN A 434 -36.27 91.19 42.66
N ARG A 435 -34.94 91.38 42.61
CA ARG A 435 -34.15 91.81 43.78
C ARG A 435 -33.21 92.97 43.46
N SER A 436 -33.69 94.20 43.66
CA SER A 436 -32.91 95.44 43.59
C SER A 436 -32.53 95.90 45.01
N GLY A 437 -31.45 95.35 45.55
CA GLY A 437 -30.95 95.68 46.89
C GLY A 437 -29.49 95.27 47.10
N ASN A 438 -28.88 95.78 48.18
CA ASN A 438 -27.53 95.38 48.59
C ASN A 438 -27.55 93.87 48.91
N TYR A 439 -26.67 93.10 48.28
CA TYR A 439 -26.49 91.68 48.58
C TYR A 439 -25.18 91.45 49.34
N GLU A 440 -25.15 90.39 50.14
CA GLU A 440 -23.96 89.92 50.84
C GLU A 440 -23.62 88.51 50.35
N VAL A 441 -22.39 88.37 49.85
CA VAL A 441 -21.82 87.10 49.42
C VAL A 441 -21.12 86.49 50.63
N LEU A 442 -21.51 85.27 50.99
CA LEU A 442 -20.98 84.57 52.16
C LEU A 442 -20.33 83.26 51.75
N LEU A 443 -19.14 83.00 52.28
CA LEU A 443 -18.45 81.71 52.25
C LEU A 443 -18.27 81.24 53.70
N ASN A 444 -18.82 80.07 54.04
CA ASN A 444 -18.85 79.52 55.40
C ASN A 444 -19.38 80.51 56.45
N GLY A 445 -20.38 81.31 56.07
CA GLY A 445 -21.00 82.32 56.92
C GLY A 445 -20.20 83.62 57.10
N GLN A 446 -19.02 83.75 56.48
CA GLN A 446 -18.20 84.97 56.51
C GLN A 446 -18.33 85.76 55.19
N PRO A 447 -18.26 87.11 55.23
CA PRO A 447 -18.25 87.93 54.01
C PRO A 447 -17.14 87.52 53.05
N ALA A 448 -17.50 87.27 51.78
CA ALA A 448 -16.61 86.84 50.72
C ALA A 448 -16.81 87.69 49.44
N ASN A 449 -16.02 87.39 48.41
CA ASN A 449 -16.17 87.98 47.08
C ASN A 449 -16.16 86.88 46.00
N PHE A 450 -16.53 87.22 44.77
CA PHE A 450 -16.65 86.25 43.67
C PHE A 450 -15.34 85.57 43.24
N HIS A 451 -14.19 86.12 43.64
CA HIS A 451 -12.87 85.57 43.33
C HIS A 451 -12.26 84.73 44.46
N HIS A 452 -12.98 84.54 45.59
CA HIS A 452 -12.51 83.66 46.65
C HIS A 452 -12.43 82.22 46.16
N VAL A 453 -11.32 81.55 46.45
CA VAL A 453 -11.15 80.12 46.22
C VAL A 453 -12.12 79.36 47.11
N ILE A 454 -12.84 78.42 46.52
CA ILE A 454 -13.76 77.50 47.22
C ILE A 454 -13.16 76.09 47.25
N ARG A 455 -13.41 75.40 48.36
CA ARG A 455 -12.91 74.07 48.67
C ARG A 455 -14.06 73.10 48.87
N ASP A 456 -13.72 71.82 48.76
CA ASP A 456 -14.64 70.73 49.09
C ASP A 456 -15.20 70.91 50.51
N GLY A 457 -16.53 70.79 50.64
CA GLY A 457 -17.29 71.00 51.87
C GLY A 457 -17.71 72.45 52.16
N ASP A 458 -17.30 73.44 51.35
CA ASP A 458 -17.65 74.84 51.62
C ASP A 458 -19.15 75.11 51.48
N ALA A 459 -19.65 76.04 52.30
CA ALA A 459 -21.02 76.54 52.27
C ALA A 459 -21.07 77.96 51.71
N LEU A 460 -21.55 78.09 50.47
CA LEU A 460 -21.75 79.34 49.77
C LEU A 460 -23.20 79.81 49.99
N SER A 461 -23.40 81.09 50.26
CA SER A 461 -24.74 81.68 50.21
C SER A 461 -24.70 83.13 49.75
N ILE A 462 -25.80 83.56 49.12
CA ILE A 462 -26.03 84.96 48.79
C ILE A 462 -27.29 85.40 49.51
N LYS A 463 -27.13 86.34 50.45
CA LYS A 463 -28.24 86.94 51.19
C LYS A 463 -28.53 88.31 50.61
N PHE A 464 -29.75 88.49 50.12
CA PHE A 464 -30.24 89.81 49.71
C PHE A 464 -30.74 90.53 50.97
N LYS A 465 -30.33 91.79 51.16
CA LYS A 465 -30.83 92.63 52.26
C LYS A 465 -32.15 93.29 51.92
#